data_AF-A0A959CMR1-F1
#
_entry.id   AF-A0A959CMR1-F1
#
_cell.length_a   1.000
_cell.length_b   1.000
_cell.length_c   1.000
_cell.angle_alpha   90.00
_cell.angle_beta   90.00
_cell.angle_gamma   90.00
#
_symmetry.space_group_name_H-M   'P 1'
#
loop_
_entity.id
_entity.type
_entity.pdbx_description
1 polymer ?
#
loop_
_entity_poly.entity_id
_entity_poly.type
_entity_poly.pdbx_seq_one_letter_code
_entity_poly.pdbx_strand_id
1 'polypeptide(L)'
;GIPAEILGRHPFPGPGLGIRILGEVTPEKVALLQEADAIYVQNLRKFGLYDEVWQAGTILLPVQSVGVMGDERTYEQAVALRAVDSRDGMTAEWSRLPHDFLAAVSSEIINNVKGINRVVYDISTKPPATIEWE
;
A
#
# COMPACT_ATOMS: atom_id res chain seq x y z
N GLY A 1 -29.67 -9.53 -1.16
CA GLY A 1 -29.14 -8.17 -0.95
C GLY A 1 -27.69 -8.12 -1.39
N ILE A 2 -27.14 -6.94 -1.66
CA ILE A 2 -25.72 -6.77 -1.98
C ILE A 2 -24.89 -7.05 -0.70
N PRO A 3 -23.79 -7.81 -0.77
CA PRO A 3 -22.91 -8.06 0.39
C PRO A 3 -22.40 -6.76 1.03
N ALA A 4 -22.35 -6.72 2.38
CA ALA A 4 -21.89 -5.54 3.13
C ALA A 4 -20.44 -5.15 2.78
N GLU A 5 -19.59 -6.12 2.48
CA GLU A 5 -18.20 -5.91 2.06
C GLU A 5 -18.07 -5.15 0.74
N ILE A 6 -19.08 -5.26 -0.15
CA ILE A 6 -19.11 -4.51 -1.41
C ILE A 6 -19.55 -3.06 -1.17
N LEU A 7 -20.45 -2.84 -0.21
CA LEU A 7 -20.94 -1.50 0.14
C LEU A 7 -19.90 -0.67 0.90
N GLY A 8 -19.09 -1.32 1.76
CA GLY A 8 -18.04 -0.66 2.55
C GLY A 8 -16.66 -0.66 1.90
N ARG A 9 -16.54 -1.02 0.61
CA ARG A 9 -15.23 -1.05 -0.05
C ARG A 9 -14.68 0.37 -0.21
N HIS A 10 -13.39 0.55 0.12
CA HIS A 10 -12.68 1.79 -0.19
C HIS A 10 -12.86 2.19 -1.66
N PRO A 11 -12.89 3.51 -1.96
CA PRO A 11 -12.86 3.97 -3.33
C PRO A 11 -11.63 3.41 -4.05
N PHE A 12 -11.84 2.98 -5.30
CA PHE A 12 -10.78 2.43 -6.14
C PHE A 12 -10.69 3.25 -7.43
N PRO A 13 -9.49 3.66 -7.86
CA PRO A 13 -9.32 4.53 -9.01
C PRO A 13 -9.75 3.85 -10.31
N GLY A 14 -10.25 4.63 -11.28
CA GLY A 14 -10.72 4.12 -12.58
C GLY A 14 -9.65 3.35 -13.37
N PRO A 15 -8.41 3.86 -13.51
CA PRO A 15 -7.27 3.12 -14.10
C PRO A 15 -6.78 1.93 -13.26
N GLY A 16 -7.32 1.74 -12.06
CA GLY A 16 -6.99 0.67 -11.14
C GLY A 16 -5.53 0.66 -10.69
N LEU A 17 -4.91 -0.52 -10.70
CA LEU A 17 -3.52 -0.70 -10.25
C LEU A 17 -2.48 0.00 -11.13
N GLY A 18 -2.85 0.41 -12.35
CA GLY A 18 -1.93 1.06 -13.28
C GLY A 18 -1.30 2.32 -12.71
N ILE A 19 -2.07 3.12 -11.95
CA ILE A 19 -1.60 4.37 -11.31
C ILE A 19 -0.93 4.15 -9.94
N ARG A 20 -0.76 2.88 -9.55
CA ARG A 20 -0.05 2.48 -8.33
C ARG A 20 1.28 1.81 -8.65
N ILE A 21 1.64 1.70 -9.92
CA ILE A 21 2.93 1.21 -10.39
C ILE A 21 3.62 2.37 -11.08
N LEU A 22 4.59 2.99 -10.41
CA LEU A 22 5.26 4.14 -10.99
C LEU A 22 6.22 3.69 -12.10
N GLY A 23 6.10 4.35 -13.26
CA GLY A 23 6.86 4.01 -14.46
C GLY A 23 6.18 2.92 -15.30
N GLU A 24 6.98 2.04 -15.92
CA GLU A 24 6.46 1.03 -16.84
C GLU A 24 5.64 -0.05 -16.09
N VAL A 25 4.42 -0.29 -16.56
CA VAL A 25 3.52 -1.33 -16.04
C VAL A 25 3.79 -2.64 -16.77
N THR A 26 4.20 -3.67 -16.03
CA THR A 26 4.42 -5.03 -16.55
C THR A 26 3.63 -6.06 -15.74
N PRO A 27 3.30 -7.25 -16.30
CA PRO A 27 2.59 -8.29 -15.57
C PRO A 27 3.25 -8.69 -14.25
N GLU A 28 4.58 -8.72 -14.20
CA GLU A 28 5.36 -9.07 -13.01
C GLU A 28 5.18 -8.03 -11.90
N LYS A 29 5.24 -6.74 -12.26
CA LYS A 29 5.00 -5.64 -11.31
C LYS A 29 3.56 -5.60 -10.82
N VAL A 30 2.60 -5.94 -11.68
CA VAL A 30 1.19 -6.06 -11.29
C VAL A 30 1.02 -7.17 -10.26
N ALA A 31 1.64 -8.33 -10.46
CA ALA A 31 1.58 -9.43 -9.49
C ALA A 31 2.20 -9.04 -8.14
N LEU A 32 3.40 -8.43 -8.15
CA LEU A 32 4.06 -7.94 -6.94
C LEU A 32 3.19 -6.96 -6.15
N LEU A 33 2.61 -5.98 -6.85
CA LEU A 33 1.74 -5.00 -6.23
C LEU A 33 0.47 -5.64 -5.65
N GLN A 34 -0.15 -6.58 -6.38
CA GLN A 34 -1.34 -7.29 -5.92
C GLN A 34 -1.08 -8.07 -4.63
N GLU A 35 0.05 -8.77 -4.53
CA GLU A 35 0.42 -9.52 -3.34
C GLU A 35 0.65 -8.60 -2.13
N ALA A 36 1.41 -7.51 -2.33
CA ALA A 36 1.67 -6.54 -1.26
C ALA A 36 0.39 -5.81 -0.80
N ASP A 37 -0.47 -5.40 -1.73
CA ASP A 37 -1.75 -4.74 -1.44
C ASP A 37 -2.72 -5.68 -0.71
N ALA A 38 -2.76 -6.96 -1.10
CA ALA A 38 -3.57 -7.96 -0.41
C ALA A 38 -3.14 -8.12 1.05
N ILE A 39 -1.84 -8.23 1.34
CA ILE A 39 -1.32 -8.33 2.72
C ILE A 39 -1.72 -7.09 3.52
N TYR A 40 -1.57 -5.90 2.95
CA TYR A 40 -1.90 -4.65 3.63
C TYR A 40 -3.39 -4.54 3.96
N VAL A 41 -4.27 -4.81 2.99
CA VAL A 41 -5.73 -4.77 3.17
C VAL A 41 -6.21 -5.84 4.14
N GLN A 42 -5.66 -7.06 4.08
CA GLN A 42 -6.00 -8.12 5.02
C GLN A 42 -5.62 -7.76 6.45
N ASN A 43 -4.44 -7.17 6.65
CA ASN A 43 -4.03 -6.70 7.97
C ASN A 43 -4.90 -5.55 8.46
N LEU A 44 -5.28 -4.59 7.61
CA LEU A 44 -6.23 -3.52 8.00
C LEU A 44 -7.53 -4.13 8.55
N ARG A 45 -8.06 -5.17 7.90
CA ARG A 45 -9.26 -5.87 8.38
C ARG A 45 -9.01 -6.62 9.69
N LYS A 46 -7.90 -7.37 9.77
CA LYS A 46 -7.52 -8.15 10.95
C LYS A 46 -7.32 -7.29 12.20
N PHE A 47 -6.78 -6.08 12.04
CA PHE A 47 -6.56 -5.13 13.13
C PHE A 47 -7.78 -4.23 13.40
N GLY A 48 -8.88 -4.37 12.64
CA GLY A 48 -10.07 -3.54 12.80
C GLY A 48 -9.86 -2.09 12.36
N LEU A 49 -8.92 -1.82 11.45
CA LEU A 49 -8.55 -0.49 10.96
C LEU A 49 -9.11 -0.20 9.55
N TYR A 50 -9.66 -1.20 8.86
CA TYR A 50 -10.14 -1.04 7.49
C TYR A 50 -11.23 0.03 7.36
N ASP A 51 -12.19 0.04 8.28
CA ASP A 51 -13.29 1.00 8.29
C ASP A 51 -12.92 2.33 8.99
N GLU A 52 -11.76 2.40 9.62
CA GLU A 52 -11.24 3.60 10.31
C GLU A 52 -10.48 4.54 9.36
N VAL A 53 -10.16 4.08 8.14
CA VAL A 53 -9.50 4.87 7.11
C VAL A 53 -10.39 5.01 5.89
N TRP A 54 -10.33 6.17 5.24
CA TRP A 54 -11.18 6.44 4.08
C TRP A 54 -10.70 5.71 2.82
N GLN A 55 -9.38 5.68 2.60
CA GLN A 55 -8.77 4.94 1.51
C GLN A 55 -7.40 4.43 1.95
N ALA A 56 -7.11 3.18 1.62
CA ALA A 56 -5.77 2.61 1.75
C ALA A 56 -5.34 1.85 0.48
N GLY A 57 -4.04 1.81 0.24
CA GLY A 57 -3.44 1.09 -0.87
C GLY A 57 -1.93 1.05 -0.83
N THR A 58 -1.36 0.14 -1.61
CA THR A 58 0.09 0.03 -1.82
C THR A 58 0.48 0.67 -3.15
N ILE A 59 1.68 1.24 -3.23
CA ILE A 59 2.27 1.82 -4.43
C ILE A 59 3.65 1.18 -4.65
N LEU A 60 3.91 0.66 -5.84
CA LEU A 60 5.19 0.08 -6.23
C LEU A 60 6.11 1.16 -6.79
N LEU A 61 7.27 1.35 -6.15
CA LEU A 61 8.22 2.39 -6.51
C LEU A 61 9.20 1.91 -7.60
N PRO A 62 9.67 2.81 -8.50
CA PRO A 62 10.60 2.46 -9.57
C PRO A 62 12.05 2.55 -9.06
N VAL A 63 12.28 2.16 -7.81
CA VAL A 63 13.58 2.20 -7.15
C VAL A 63 13.92 0.81 -6.63
N GLN A 64 15.20 0.47 -6.75
CA GLN A 64 15.77 -0.73 -6.13
C GLN A 64 16.39 -0.35 -4.81
N SER A 65 16.29 -1.24 -3.83
CA SER A 65 16.92 -1.07 -2.54
C SER A 65 17.76 -2.29 -2.17
N VAL A 66 18.81 -2.04 -1.40
CA VAL A 66 19.64 -3.10 -0.84
C VAL A 66 18.93 -3.69 0.37
N GLY A 67 18.77 -5.02 0.34
CA GLY A 67 18.33 -5.84 1.46
C GLY A 67 19.38 -6.88 1.80
N VAL A 68 19.13 -7.60 2.89
CA VAL A 68 19.94 -8.75 3.30
C VAL A 68 18.98 -9.92 3.50
N MET A 69 19.20 -11.01 2.76
CA MET A 69 18.47 -12.26 2.94
C MET A 69 19.48 -13.37 3.21
N GLY A 70 19.45 -13.92 4.43
CA GLY A 70 20.54 -14.79 4.91
C GLY A 70 21.86 -14.02 4.98
N ASP A 71 22.89 -14.54 4.30
CA ASP A 71 24.21 -13.91 4.23
C ASP A 71 24.45 -13.12 2.94
N GLU A 72 23.47 -13.06 2.03
CA GLU A 72 23.60 -12.42 0.73
C GLU A 72 22.88 -11.06 0.66
N ARG A 73 23.42 -10.17 -0.18
CA ARG A 73 22.78 -8.89 -0.51
C ARG A 73 21.77 -9.09 -1.62
N THR A 74 20.57 -8.58 -1.42
CA THR A 74 19.53 -8.55 -2.46
C THR A 74 19.33 -7.12 -2.95
N TYR A 75 18.95 -7.00 -4.22
CA TYR A 75 18.51 -5.75 -4.83
C TYR A 75 17.08 -5.99 -5.31
N GLU A 76 16.12 -5.45 -4.57
CA GLU A 76 14.69 -5.65 -4.82
C GLU A 76 13.93 -4.33 -4.73
N GLN A 77 12.66 -4.34 -5.11
CA GLN A 77 11.85 -3.13 -5.13
C GLN A 77 11.46 -2.64 -3.74
N ALA A 78 11.08 -1.37 -3.68
CA ALA A 78 10.42 -0.78 -2.52
C ALA A 78 8.93 -0.52 -2.82
N VAL A 79 8.09 -0.62 -1.78
CA VAL A 79 6.70 -0.19 -1.84
C VAL A 79 6.40 0.91 -0.82
N ALA A 80 5.51 1.82 -1.18
CA ALA A 80 4.92 2.79 -0.27
C ALA A 80 3.51 2.35 0.12
N LEU A 81 3.25 2.26 1.41
CA LEU A 81 1.92 2.12 1.96
C LEU A 81 1.28 3.52 2.05
N ARG A 82 0.04 3.63 1.61
CA ARG A 82 -0.77 4.84 1.71
C ARG A 82 -2.04 4.53 2.47
N ALA A 83 -2.36 5.33 3.48
CA ALA A 83 -3.70 5.41 4.04
C ALA A 83 -4.01 6.85 4.37
N VAL A 84 -5.23 7.26 4.09
CA VAL A 84 -5.69 8.62 4.29
C VAL A 84 -7.08 8.65 4.91
N ASP A 85 -7.33 9.70 5.68
CA ASP A 85 -8.63 10.05 6.22
C ASP A 85 -9.13 11.29 5.48
N SER A 86 -10.32 11.19 4.87
CA SER A 86 -10.95 12.28 4.14
C SER A 86 -12.45 12.29 4.35
N ARG A 87 -13.05 13.48 4.28
CA ARG A 87 -14.50 13.67 4.32
C ARG A 87 -15.13 13.78 2.93
N ASP A 88 -14.36 14.30 1.96
CA ASP A 88 -14.88 14.71 0.64
C ASP A 88 -13.92 14.41 -0.52
N GLY A 89 -12.75 13.82 -0.25
CA GLY A 89 -11.69 13.55 -1.23
C GLY A 89 -10.95 14.79 -1.72
N MET A 90 -11.36 16.01 -1.35
CA MET A 90 -10.70 17.26 -1.73
C MET A 90 -9.51 17.57 -0.82
N THR A 91 -9.66 17.29 0.47
CA THR A 91 -8.58 17.35 1.47
C THR A 91 -8.44 15.99 2.14
N ALA A 92 -7.22 15.60 2.49
CA ALA A 92 -6.99 14.33 3.16
C ALA A 92 -5.76 14.38 4.06
N GLU A 93 -5.90 13.95 5.30
CA GLU A 93 -4.79 13.70 6.21
C GLU A 93 -4.28 12.29 6.00
N TRP A 94 -2.98 12.06 6.19
CA TRP A 94 -2.47 10.70 6.26
C TRP A 94 -2.90 10.06 7.59
N SER A 95 -3.35 8.81 7.54
CA SER A 95 -3.91 8.13 8.72
C SER A 95 -2.81 7.80 9.73
N ARG A 96 -3.02 8.08 11.02
CA ARG A 96 -2.04 7.75 12.07
C ARG A 96 -2.14 6.29 12.50
N LEU A 97 -1.79 5.39 11.59
CA LEU A 97 -1.84 3.95 11.84
C LEU A 97 -0.89 3.55 12.98
N PRO A 98 -1.29 2.61 13.87
CA PRO A 98 -0.42 2.16 14.96
C PRO A 98 0.92 1.61 14.45
N HIS A 99 2.02 1.94 15.14
CA HIS A 99 3.34 1.49 14.73
C HIS A 99 3.48 -0.04 14.73
N ASP A 100 2.84 -0.73 15.67
CA ASP A 100 2.84 -2.20 15.74
C ASP A 100 2.14 -2.81 14.51
N PHE A 101 1.09 -2.17 14.02
CA PHE A 101 0.42 -2.56 12.77
C PHE A 101 1.35 -2.34 11.56
N LEU A 102 1.99 -1.17 11.45
CA LEU A 102 2.93 -0.88 10.38
C LEU A 102 4.12 -1.85 10.37
N ALA A 103 4.64 -2.20 11.55
CA ALA A 103 5.71 -3.17 11.71
C ALA A 103 5.29 -4.58 11.28
N ALA A 104 4.06 -5.00 11.62
CA ALA A 104 3.52 -6.28 11.20
C ALA A 104 3.35 -6.36 9.67
N VAL A 105 2.72 -5.36 9.06
CA VAL A 105 2.54 -5.29 7.60
C VAL A 105 3.88 -5.27 6.88
N SER A 106 4.81 -4.42 7.32
CA SER A 106 6.14 -4.34 6.71
C SER A 106 6.86 -5.68 6.77
N SER A 107 6.80 -6.37 7.90
CA SER A 107 7.46 -7.68 8.07
C SER A 107 6.80 -8.73 7.20
N GLU A 108 5.47 -8.75 7.12
CA GLU A 108 4.73 -9.73 6.34
C GLU A 108 4.95 -9.55 4.83
N ILE A 109 4.97 -8.31 4.32
CA ILE A 109 5.29 -8.03 2.92
C ILE A 109 6.71 -8.51 2.58
N ILE A 110 7.72 -8.09 3.36
CA ILE A 110 9.13 -8.41 3.08
C ILE A 110 9.39 -9.91 3.13
N ASN A 111 8.73 -10.64 4.04
CA ASN A 111 8.96 -12.08 4.18
C ASN A 111 8.20 -12.94 3.16
N ASN A 112 7.09 -12.46 2.60
CA ASN A 112 6.22 -13.28 1.75
C ASN A 112 6.21 -12.85 0.27
N VAL A 113 6.52 -11.59 -0.05
CA VAL A 113 6.50 -11.08 -1.43
C VAL A 113 7.92 -11.00 -1.98
N LYS A 114 8.35 -12.04 -2.68
CA LYS A 114 9.69 -12.10 -3.30
C LYS A 114 9.82 -10.97 -4.34
N GLY A 115 10.86 -10.15 -4.22
CA GLY A 115 11.04 -8.98 -5.08
C GLY A 115 10.68 -7.65 -4.41
N ILE A 116 10.28 -7.66 -3.12
CA ILE A 116 10.15 -6.47 -2.28
C ILE A 116 10.94 -6.67 -0.99
N ASN A 117 11.93 -5.78 -0.75
CA ASN A 117 12.73 -5.82 0.48
C ASN A 117 12.64 -4.56 1.33
N ARG A 118 11.81 -3.60 0.91
CA ARG A 118 11.62 -2.34 1.63
C ARG A 118 10.19 -1.86 1.55
N VAL A 119 9.67 -1.45 2.70
CA VAL A 119 8.35 -0.84 2.84
C VAL A 119 8.54 0.53 3.49
N VAL A 120 7.85 1.54 2.96
CA VAL A 120 7.77 2.89 3.53
C VAL A 120 6.31 3.27 3.72
N TYR A 121 6.04 4.31 4.53
CA TYR A 121 4.69 4.84 4.75
C TYR A 121 4.63 6.31 4.37
N ASP A 122 3.64 6.69 3.55
CA ASP A 122 3.47 8.07 3.09
C ASP A 122 2.73 8.93 4.12
N ILE A 123 3.48 9.86 4.71
CA ILE A 123 3.04 10.83 5.73
C ILE A 123 2.76 12.23 5.16
N SER A 124 2.48 12.34 3.86
CA SER A 124 2.20 13.61 3.18
C SER A 124 0.70 13.91 3.16
N THR A 125 0.30 15.08 3.67
CA THR A 125 -1.10 15.55 3.64
C THR A 125 -1.48 16.07 2.24
N LYS A 126 -2.75 15.93 1.85
CA LYS A 126 -3.37 16.57 0.68
C LYS A 126 -4.16 17.80 1.13
N PRO A 127 -3.80 19.02 0.69
CA PRO A 127 -2.59 19.42 -0.04
C PRO A 127 -1.31 19.47 0.85
N PRO A 128 -0.09 19.50 0.28
CA PRO A 128 0.26 19.71 -1.14
C PRO A 128 0.32 18.44 -1.99
N ALA A 129 0.28 17.25 -1.38
CA ALA A 129 0.34 15.99 -2.11
C ALA A 129 -1.01 15.59 -2.69
N THR A 130 -1.03 14.49 -3.43
CA THR A 130 -2.25 13.76 -3.85
C THR A 130 -2.44 12.50 -3.02
N ILE A 131 -3.58 11.82 -3.19
CA ILE A 131 -3.84 10.52 -2.54
C ILE A 131 -3.08 9.42 -3.30
N GLU A 132 -3.26 9.38 -4.61
CA GLU A 132 -2.54 8.50 -5.54
C GLU A 132 -1.20 9.13 -5.96
N TRP A 133 -0.30 8.31 -6.49
CA TRP A 133 1.06 8.75 -6.88
C TRP A 133 1.32 8.75 -8.40
N GLU A 134 0.40 8.17 -9.20
CA GLU A 134 0.36 8.11 -10.67
C GLU A 134 1.60 7.52 -11.39
#